data_AF-A0A6B2L0I6-F1
#
_entry.id   AF-A0A6B2L0I6-F1
#
_cell.length_a   1.000
_cell.length_b   1.000
_cell.length_c   1.000
_cell.angle_alpha   90.00
_cell.angle_beta   90.00
_cell.angle_gamma   90.00
#
_symmetry.space_group_name_H-M   'P 1'
#
loop_
_entity.id
_entity.type
_entity.pdbx_description
1 polymer ?
#
loop_
_entity_poly.entity_id
_entity_poly.type
_entity_poly.pdbx_seq_one_letter_code
_entity_poly.pdbx_strand_id
1 'polypeptide(L)'
;MRKEPRWTESTVVGSSVFDVGCDHDHFAQGRLKAIKRDSSYFQGTDPFPASEETYESIRIRVLDEYISDNDPHSCHYLNQQVGLEYGWTPSTSTSTSSTKSFDWTCGPNDLLDADKQTFFKDFLIPSVVDILQSTILVKRMKGNLVLSKQYHDTHLWCRNFSDPIPPYLLNQTAGEPNSDFIIFVSARPNGPTPSGFFQLASASACSHYTLQNGKYSRPLAGWINFNPAALSQLKSDSTNSEATFYLSDVQNQFIFSQYVRVGLHEFMHALGFSATLYSSYTNDAGLFYSDLPEYTQYGPIVEEHSYNNGHSGPIRYKMASPKVLALTQLYFDCPSMNGLELEEWDTLGSAPGSHWEKRLLGPELMTAVSSAVSIFSNFTLALLEDSGWYKVNYNLSETLRTGWNKGCSWVNYPCTPASWGSEFCSDKAIDRCDSQRVGRGSCSIGAVLYPAQFGNYYQHFSEPRLGGKPTPDYCPLYEPYNNYFCQDPNVLTSTLKGSNIYGETFGIDSWCFDYISNEGNSAGCYQIKCVINANTNQTQLALNLGGKWYGCPSEGGPLDVSTPNAGKIRIDCPM
;
A
#
# COMPACT_ATOMS: atom_id res chain seq x y z
N MET A 1 18.08 -20.74 48.43
CA MET A 1 17.08 -21.28 47.49
C MET A 1 16.17 -20.13 47.05
N ARG A 2 16.50 -19.45 45.94
CA ARG A 2 15.60 -18.47 45.30
C ARG A 2 14.86 -19.21 44.19
N LYS A 3 13.53 -19.25 44.26
CA LYS A 3 12.67 -19.91 43.27
C LYS A 3 12.63 -19.05 42.01
N GLU A 4 12.92 -19.66 40.87
CA GLU A 4 12.62 -19.09 39.55
C GLU A 4 11.09 -18.99 39.36
N PRO A 5 10.56 -17.94 38.73
CA PRO A 5 9.14 -17.88 38.39
C PRO A 5 8.84 -18.74 37.16
N ARG A 6 7.90 -19.69 37.30
CA ARG A 6 7.28 -20.40 36.18
C ARG A 6 6.27 -19.49 35.50
N TRP A 7 6.38 -19.39 34.17
CA TRP A 7 5.38 -18.76 33.30
C TRP A 7 4.34 -19.81 32.92
N THR A 8 3.06 -19.48 33.00
CA THR A 8 1.97 -20.33 32.49
C THR A 8 1.59 -19.85 31.10
N GLU A 9 1.79 -20.69 30.08
CA GLU A 9 1.25 -20.48 28.74
C GLU A 9 -0.26 -20.73 28.76
N SER A 10 -1.05 -19.74 28.32
CA SER A 10 -2.44 -19.96 27.94
C SER A 10 -2.49 -20.33 26.46
N THR A 11 -2.76 -21.60 26.16
CA THR A 11 -3.14 -22.07 24.83
C THR A 11 -4.39 -21.34 24.34
N VAL A 12 -4.25 -20.56 23.28
CA VAL A 12 -5.38 -20.09 22.45
C VAL A 12 -5.30 -20.85 21.13
N VAL A 13 -6.32 -21.67 20.89
CA VAL A 13 -6.52 -22.44 19.66
C VAL A 13 -7.47 -21.65 18.78
N GLY A 14 -7.03 -21.30 17.56
CA GLY A 14 -7.88 -21.02 16.41
C GLY A 14 -8.18 -19.55 16.09
N SER A 15 -7.89 -19.21 14.83
CA SER A 15 -8.42 -18.12 13.99
C SER A 15 -7.67 -16.77 13.91
N SER A 16 -7.39 -16.40 12.66
CA SER A 16 -6.79 -15.16 12.11
C SER A 16 -5.27 -14.98 12.23
N VAL A 17 -4.65 -14.77 11.07
CA VAL A 17 -3.20 -14.53 10.83
C VAL A 17 -2.81 -13.07 11.16
N PHE A 18 -3.67 -12.31 11.84
CA PHE A 18 -3.51 -10.86 12.02
C PHE A 18 -3.59 -10.36 13.47
N ASP A 19 -3.66 -11.24 14.46
CA ASP A 19 -3.85 -10.82 15.86
C ASP A 19 -2.66 -11.23 16.75
N VAL A 20 -1.52 -10.57 16.56
CA VAL A 20 -0.40 -10.57 17.53
C VAL A 20 0.16 -9.16 17.65
N GLY A 21 -0.66 -8.23 18.15
CA GLY A 21 -0.21 -6.91 18.55
C GLY A 21 -0.65 -6.67 19.99
N CYS A 22 0.26 -6.20 20.84
CA CYS A 22 -0.12 -5.88 22.21
C CYS A 22 -1.16 -4.79 22.18
N ASP A 23 -2.19 -4.90 23.02
CA ASP A 23 -3.15 -3.84 23.33
C ASP A 23 -2.48 -2.63 24.03
N HIS A 24 -1.17 -2.41 23.81
CA HIS A 24 -0.39 -1.23 24.21
C HIS A 24 -0.49 -0.06 23.28
N ASP A 25 -0.96 -0.28 22.07
CA ASP A 25 -1.43 0.80 21.21
C ASP A 25 -2.78 1.35 21.74
N HIS A 26 -2.91 1.60 23.06
CA HIS A 26 -4.08 2.28 23.63
C HIS A 26 -4.27 3.68 23.02
N PHE A 27 -3.22 4.30 22.46
CA PHE A 27 -3.32 5.57 21.75
C PHE A 27 -3.95 5.42 20.35
N ALA A 28 -3.44 4.51 19.52
CA ALA A 28 -3.95 4.30 18.16
C ALA A 28 -5.21 3.42 18.16
N GLN A 29 -5.20 2.28 18.85
CA GLN A 29 -6.36 1.41 18.96
C GLN A 29 -7.42 1.94 19.93
N GLY A 30 -7.12 2.74 20.96
CA GLY A 30 -8.18 3.28 21.83
C GLY A 30 -9.08 4.28 21.10
N ARG A 31 -8.50 5.15 20.26
CA ARG A 31 -9.24 6.10 19.41
C ARG A 31 -9.66 5.52 18.07
N LEU A 32 -8.90 4.62 17.44
CA LEU A 32 -9.36 3.90 16.23
C LEU A 32 -10.37 2.80 16.58
N LYS A 33 -10.29 2.11 17.72
CA LYS A 33 -11.40 1.28 18.25
C LYS A 33 -12.54 2.17 18.73
N ALA A 34 -12.32 3.43 19.15
CA ALA A 34 -13.40 4.39 19.30
C ALA A 34 -13.97 4.78 17.93
N ILE A 35 -13.22 4.98 16.85
CA ILE A 35 -13.79 5.15 15.49
C ILE A 35 -14.52 3.87 15.04
N LYS A 36 -14.04 2.67 15.41
CA LYS A 36 -14.68 1.36 15.13
C LYS A 36 -15.88 1.03 16.04
N ARG A 37 -15.97 1.54 17.27
CA ARG A 37 -17.05 1.30 18.27
C ARG A 37 -18.01 2.48 18.43
N ASP A 38 -17.51 3.69 18.25
CA ASP A 38 -18.25 4.93 18.19
C ASP A 38 -18.77 5.09 16.77
N SER A 39 -19.66 4.17 16.41
CA SER A 39 -20.54 4.37 15.28
C SER A 39 -21.33 5.67 15.43
N SER A 40 -21.36 6.37 16.58
CA SER A 40 -22.05 7.64 16.76
C SER A 40 -21.35 8.85 16.10
N TYR A 41 -20.06 8.77 15.76
CA TYR A 41 -19.39 9.78 14.93
C TYR A 41 -19.74 9.60 13.42
N PHE A 42 -20.09 8.38 13.01
CA PHE A 42 -20.64 8.03 11.68
C PHE A 42 -22.17 7.81 11.69
N GLN A 43 -22.80 7.97 12.86
CA GLN A 43 -24.23 7.97 13.15
C GLN A 43 -24.51 9.27 13.89
N GLY A 44 -24.17 10.40 13.28
CA GLY A 44 -25.06 11.54 13.42
C GLY A 44 -26.46 11.04 13.05
N THR A 45 -27.46 11.32 13.88
CA THR A 45 -28.86 11.00 13.59
C THR A 45 -29.13 11.31 12.12
N ASP A 46 -29.31 10.27 11.31
CA ASP A 46 -29.61 10.41 9.90
C ASP A 46 -30.86 11.31 9.81
N PRO A 47 -30.74 12.56 9.30
CA PRO A 47 -31.92 13.42 9.13
C PRO A 47 -32.85 12.86 8.05
N PHE A 48 -32.44 11.80 7.37
CA PHE A 48 -33.11 11.17 6.26
C PHE A 48 -33.40 9.71 6.64
N PRO A 49 -34.62 9.20 6.47
CA PRO A 49 -34.89 7.80 6.80
C PRO A 49 -34.06 6.89 5.89
N ALA A 50 -33.25 6.01 6.47
CA ALA A 50 -32.62 4.90 5.78
C ALA A 50 -33.68 4.13 4.99
N SER A 51 -33.66 4.24 3.67
CA SER A 51 -34.33 3.24 2.83
C SER A 51 -33.70 1.89 3.13
N GLU A 52 -34.52 0.84 3.29
CA GLU A 52 -34.16 -0.54 3.63
C GLU A 52 -33.31 -1.25 2.56
N GLU A 53 -32.20 -0.66 2.11
CA GLU A 53 -31.28 -1.29 1.16
C GLU A 53 -30.07 -1.86 1.92
N THR A 54 -30.03 -3.19 2.02
CA THR A 54 -28.96 -3.92 2.70
C THR A 54 -27.69 -3.98 1.86
N TYR A 55 -26.57 -3.48 2.38
CA TYR A 55 -25.24 -3.72 1.82
C TYR A 55 -24.81 -5.16 2.12
N GLU A 56 -24.16 -5.79 1.15
CA GLU A 56 -23.66 -7.17 1.27
C GLU A 56 -22.22 -7.27 0.76
N SER A 57 -21.50 -8.33 1.14
CA SER A 57 -20.17 -8.65 0.59
C SER A 57 -20.18 -8.57 -0.93
N ILE A 58 -19.20 -7.82 -1.48
CA ILE A 58 -18.97 -7.77 -2.92
C ILE A 58 -18.68 -9.17 -3.44
N ARG A 59 -19.23 -9.52 -4.61
CA ARG A 59 -18.94 -10.76 -5.32
C ARG A 59 -18.09 -10.43 -6.53
N ILE A 60 -16.84 -10.90 -6.51
CA ILE A 60 -15.86 -10.61 -7.56
C ILE A 60 -15.74 -11.83 -8.46
N ARG A 61 -16.11 -11.68 -9.73
CA ARG A 61 -15.86 -12.68 -10.76
C ARG A 61 -14.48 -12.46 -11.36
N VAL A 62 -13.61 -13.45 -11.17
CA VAL A 62 -12.29 -13.50 -11.81
C VAL A 62 -12.41 -14.15 -13.19
N LEU A 63 -11.82 -13.52 -14.19
CA LEU A 63 -11.61 -14.05 -15.53
C LEU A 63 -10.10 -14.12 -15.79
N ASP A 64 -9.50 -15.27 -15.46
CA ASP A 64 -8.06 -15.54 -15.51
C ASP A 64 -7.67 -16.42 -16.71
N GLU A 65 -8.55 -16.53 -17.72
CA GLU A 65 -8.28 -17.29 -18.94
C GLU A 65 -7.10 -16.71 -19.75
N TYR A 66 -6.77 -15.44 -19.47
CA TYR A 66 -5.61 -14.73 -20.03
C TYR A 66 -4.29 -15.02 -19.27
N ILE A 67 -4.34 -15.86 -18.22
CA ILE A 67 -3.18 -16.56 -17.68
C ILE A 67 -3.20 -17.98 -18.23
N SER A 68 -2.65 -18.15 -19.43
CA SER A 68 -2.58 -19.44 -20.12
C SER A 68 -1.43 -19.51 -21.11
N ASP A 69 -1.05 -20.74 -21.47
CA ASP A 69 -0.04 -21.04 -22.50
C ASP A 69 -0.39 -20.51 -23.90
N ASN A 70 -1.63 -20.04 -24.12
CA ASN A 70 -2.12 -19.58 -25.41
C ASN A 70 -2.33 -18.05 -25.49
N ASP A 71 -2.07 -17.29 -24.41
CA ASP A 71 -2.17 -15.83 -24.49
C ASP A 71 -1.08 -15.28 -25.43
N PRO A 72 -1.44 -14.63 -26.55
CA PRO A 72 -0.45 -14.14 -27.52
C PRO A 72 0.41 -12.97 -27.00
N HIS A 73 0.04 -12.41 -25.85
CA HIS A 73 0.74 -11.30 -25.19
C HIS A 73 1.63 -11.75 -24.02
N SER A 74 1.62 -13.04 -23.67
CA SER A 74 2.49 -13.64 -22.65
C SER A 74 3.73 -14.29 -23.27
N CYS A 75 4.82 -14.28 -22.51
CA CYS A 75 6.07 -14.90 -22.90
C CYS A 75 6.08 -16.39 -22.52
N HIS A 76 6.24 -17.28 -23.51
CA HIS A 76 6.26 -18.74 -23.33
C HIS A 76 7.63 -19.35 -23.61
N TYR A 77 8.47 -18.66 -24.40
CA TYR A 77 9.84 -19.09 -24.68
C TYR A 77 10.79 -17.89 -24.87
N LEU A 78 12.08 -18.14 -24.64
CA LEU A 78 13.13 -17.12 -24.74
C LEU A 78 13.17 -16.48 -26.13
N ASN A 79 13.37 -15.18 -26.15
CA ASN A 79 13.43 -14.34 -27.36
C ASN A 79 12.14 -14.30 -28.21
N GLN A 80 11.03 -14.86 -27.70
CA GLN A 80 9.71 -14.63 -28.29
C GLN A 80 9.45 -13.12 -28.40
N GLN A 81 8.87 -12.69 -29.51
CA GLN A 81 8.35 -11.34 -29.65
C GLN A 81 6.87 -11.35 -29.25
N VAL A 82 6.51 -10.52 -28.27
CA VAL A 82 5.12 -10.32 -27.85
C VAL A 82 4.76 -8.85 -27.97
N GLY A 83 3.54 -8.55 -28.41
CA GLY A 83 3.06 -7.18 -28.50
C GLY A 83 2.72 -6.63 -27.12
N LEU A 84 3.40 -5.58 -26.69
CA LEU A 84 3.04 -4.83 -25.49
C LEU A 84 1.87 -3.90 -25.78
N GLU A 85 0.84 -3.98 -24.96
CA GLU A 85 -0.33 -3.12 -25.06
C GLU A 85 -0.11 -1.83 -24.27
N TYR A 86 0.61 -0.85 -24.82
CA TYR A 86 0.56 0.52 -24.29
C TYR A 86 -0.47 1.36 -25.05
N GLY A 87 -1.64 1.53 -24.45
CA GLY A 87 -2.62 2.52 -24.84
C GLY A 87 -2.30 3.90 -24.24
N TRP A 88 -1.33 4.62 -24.78
CA TRP A 88 -1.32 6.10 -24.74
C TRP A 88 -0.32 6.69 -25.75
N THR A 89 -0.81 7.25 -26.85
CA THR A 89 -0.11 8.32 -27.57
C THR A 89 -0.97 9.59 -27.44
N PRO A 90 -0.44 10.70 -26.89
CA PRO A 90 -1.13 11.98 -26.99
C PRO A 90 -1.18 12.36 -28.47
N SER A 91 -2.40 12.49 -28.99
CA SER A 91 -2.67 12.76 -30.39
C SER A 91 -2.15 14.14 -30.80
N THR A 92 -0.97 14.19 -31.42
CA THR A 92 -0.59 15.28 -32.31
C THR A 92 0.07 14.73 -33.58
N SER A 93 -0.61 13.85 -34.30
CA SER A 93 -0.44 13.79 -35.76
C SER A 93 -1.61 13.06 -36.41
N THR A 94 -2.23 13.74 -37.36
CA THR A 94 -3.14 13.15 -38.34
C THR A 94 -2.35 12.18 -39.21
N SER A 95 -2.36 10.89 -38.88
CA SER A 95 -2.02 9.83 -39.82
C SER A 95 -2.82 8.57 -39.49
N THR A 96 -3.59 8.14 -40.48
CA THR A 96 -4.28 6.85 -40.53
C THR A 96 -3.30 5.68 -40.35
N SER A 97 -3.74 4.65 -39.61
CA SER A 97 -3.19 3.29 -39.50
C SER A 97 -1.75 3.12 -39.01
N SER A 98 -1.59 2.90 -37.71
CA SER A 98 -0.89 1.74 -37.11
C SER A 98 -0.78 1.97 -35.61
N THR A 99 -1.46 1.15 -34.82
CA THR A 99 -1.04 0.90 -33.44
C THR A 99 0.37 0.35 -33.52
N LYS A 100 1.40 1.15 -33.20
CA LYS A 100 2.74 0.60 -32.98
C LYS A 100 2.65 -0.25 -31.72
N SER A 101 2.44 -1.55 -31.87
CA SER A 101 2.82 -2.50 -30.84
C SER A 101 4.31 -2.29 -30.60
N PHE A 102 4.70 -2.08 -29.35
CA PHE A 102 6.10 -2.30 -29.01
C PHE A 102 6.28 -3.81 -28.94
N ASP A 103 7.10 -4.35 -29.83
CA ASP A 103 7.47 -5.76 -29.77
C ASP A 103 8.47 -5.91 -28.61
N TRP A 104 8.08 -6.67 -27.58
CA TRP A 104 8.92 -7.02 -26.45
C TRP A 104 9.62 -8.34 -26.70
N THR A 105 10.93 -8.36 -26.46
CA THR A 105 11.72 -9.58 -26.56
C THR A 105 11.76 -10.25 -25.19
N CYS A 106 11.10 -11.40 -25.07
CA CYS A 106 10.99 -12.15 -23.84
C CYS A 106 12.36 -12.61 -23.29
N GLY A 107 12.69 -12.15 -22.10
CA GLY A 107 13.82 -12.63 -21.30
C GLY A 107 13.43 -13.82 -20.39
N PRO A 108 14.39 -14.40 -19.67
CA PRO A 108 14.15 -15.53 -18.77
C PRO A 108 13.13 -15.25 -17.67
N ASN A 109 13.17 -14.05 -17.09
CA ASN A 109 12.25 -13.68 -16.01
C ASN A 109 10.83 -13.39 -16.52
N ASP A 110 10.66 -13.11 -17.81
CA ASP A 110 9.35 -12.82 -18.40
C ASP A 110 8.52 -14.08 -18.66
N LEU A 111 9.17 -15.26 -18.73
CA LEU A 111 8.51 -16.51 -19.07
C LEU A 111 7.40 -16.85 -18.08
N LEU A 112 6.18 -17.09 -18.57
CA LEU A 112 5.02 -17.51 -17.80
C LEU A 112 4.97 -19.05 -17.73
N ASP A 113 5.89 -19.62 -16.98
CA ASP A 113 5.93 -21.07 -16.74
C ASP A 113 4.77 -21.57 -15.84
N ALA A 114 4.64 -22.88 -15.71
CA ALA A 114 3.59 -23.52 -14.92
C ALA A 114 3.60 -23.12 -13.44
N ASP A 115 4.79 -22.87 -12.87
CA ASP A 115 4.93 -22.44 -11.47
C ASP A 115 4.36 -21.04 -11.28
N LYS A 116 4.66 -20.11 -12.19
CA LYS A 116 4.11 -18.74 -12.16
C LYS A 116 2.60 -18.74 -12.43
N GLN A 117 2.12 -19.55 -13.38
CA GLN A 117 0.68 -19.67 -13.63
C GLN A 117 -0.05 -20.18 -12.39
N THR A 118 0.47 -21.24 -11.77
CA THR A 118 -0.06 -21.79 -10.50
C THR A 118 -0.02 -20.74 -9.40
N PHE A 119 1.09 -20.03 -9.25
CA PHE A 119 1.21 -18.94 -8.28
C PHE A 119 0.12 -17.89 -8.42
N PHE A 120 -0.10 -17.37 -9.64
CA PHE A 120 -1.11 -16.34 -9.85
C PHE A 120 -2.52 -16.86 -9.62
N LYS A 121 -2.88 -17.99 -10.24
CA LYS A 121 -4.27 -18.50 -10.29
C LYS A 121 -4.71 -19.15 -8.99
N ASP A 122 -3.82 -19.91 -8.35
CA ASP A 122 -4.21 -20.76 -7.22
C ASP A 122 -3.86 -20.13 -5.87
N PHE A 123 -2.94 -19.14 -5.83
CA PHE A 123 -2.50 -18.51 -4.58
C PHE A 123 -2.75 -17.01 -4.53
N LEU A 124 -2.18 -16.23 -5.46
CA LEU A 124 -2.21 -14.78 -5.36
C LEU A 124 -3.62 -14.21 -5.55
N ILE A 125 -4.26 -14.49 -6.69
CA ILE A 125 -5.57 -13.92 -7.03
C ILE A 125 -6.64 -14.33 -6.01
N PRO A 126 -6.77 -15.61 -5.61
CA PRO A 126 -7.73 -16.00 -4.58
C PRO A 126 -7.50 -15.27 -3.26
N SER A 127 -6.25 -15.11 -2.82
CA SER A 127 -5.93 -14.42 -1.55
C SER A 127 -6.34 -12.94 -1.59
N VAL A 128 -6.07 -12.25 -2.71
CA VAL A 128 -6.49 -10.85 -2.89
C VAL A 128 -8.02 -10.75 -2.90
N VAL A 129 -8.70 -11.61 -3.65
CA VAL A 129 -10.16 -11.63 -3.75
C VAL A 129 -10.80 -11.92 -2.40
N ASP A 130 -10.29 -12.89 -1.63
CA ASP A 130 -10.83 -13.23 -0.30
C ASP A 130 -10.74 -12.05 0.67
N ILE A 131 -9.62 -11.33 0.67
CA ILE A 131 -9.45 -10.10 1.46
C ILE A 131 -10.48 -9.05 1.02
N LEU A 132 -10.61 -8.79 -0.28
CA LEU A 132 -11.53 -7.77 -0.81
C LEU A 132 -13.00 -8.10 -0.54
N GLN A 133 -13.43 -9.35 -0.74
CA GLN A 133 -14.81 -9.76 -0.45
C GLN A 133 -15.12 -9.68 1.04
N SER A 134 -14.14 -9.96 1.91
CA SER A 134 -14.31 -9.80 3.37
C SER A 134 -14.33 -8.34 3.83
N THR A 135 -13.72 -7.44 3.05
CA THR A 135 -13.50 -6.04 3.41
C THR A 135 -14.53 -5.10 2.80
N ILE A 136 -15.01 -5.38 1.59
CA ILE A 136 -15.81 -4.46 0.78
C ILE A 136 -17.25 -4.96 0.67
N LEU A 137 -18.17 -4.06 0.93
CA LEU A 137 -19.61 -4.27 0.81
C LEU A 137 -20.17 -3.38 -0.29
N VAL A 138 -21.18 -3.87 -1.00
CA VAL A 138 -21.84 -3.17 -2.11
C VAL A 138 -23.35 -3.26 -1.98
N LYS A 139 -24.03 -2.28 -2.56
CA LYS A 139 -25.43 -2.44 -2.96
C LYS A 139 -25.47 -3.31 -4.20
N ARG A 140 -26.05 -4.51 -4.08
CA ARG A 140 -26.13 -5.46 -5.20
C ARG A 140 -27.05 -4.94 -6.29
N MET A 141 -26.62 -5.13 -7.53
CA MET A 141 -27.48 -4.85 -8.67
C MET A 141 -28.51 -5.97 -8.85
N LYS A 142 -29.70 -5.62 -9.34
CA LYS A 142 -30.76 -6.60 -9.61
C LYS A 142 -30.46 -7.36 -10.89
N GLY A 143 -30.43 -8.69 -10.79
CA GLY A 143 -30.20 -9.58 -11.93
C GLY A 143 -28.73 -9.87 -12.16
N ASN A 144 -28.40 -10.32 -13.38
CA ASN A 144 -27.04 -10.63 -13.77
C ASN A 144 -26.28 -9.34 -14.09
N LEU A 145 -24.98 -9.32 -13.78
CA LEU A 145 -24.08 -8.22 -14.07
C LEU A 145 -23.84 -8.14 -15.58
N VAL A 146 -24.17 -6.99 -16.18
CA VAL A 146 -23.98 -6.75 -17.62
C VAL A 146 -23.05 -5.55 -17.80
N LEU A 147 -21.97 -5.76 -18.56
CA LEU A 147 -21.00 -4.71 -18.86
C LEU A 147 -21.54 -3.73 -19.91
N SER A 148 -21.07 -2.49 -19.84
CA SER A 148 -21.55 -1.41 -20.70
C SER A 148 -20.93 -1.50 -22.09
N LYS A 149 -21.69 -2.01 -23.07
CA LYS A 149 -21.26 -2.06 -24.48
C LYS A 149 -20.85 -0.67 -25.00
N GLN A 150 -21.59 0.38 -24.65
CA GLN A 150 -21.26 1.76 -25.02
C GLN A 150 -19.89 2.19 -24.49
N TYR A 151 -19.58 1.86 -23.23
CA TYR A 151 -18.28 2.17 -22.64
C TYR A 151 -17.17 1.44 -23.40
N HIS A 152 -17.31 0.14 -23.63
CA HIS A 152 -16.31 -0.65 -24.36
C HIS A 152 -16.18 -0.26 -25.84
N ASP A 153 -17.24 0.23 -26.50
CA ASP A 153 -17.20 0.74 -27.88
C ASP A 153 -16.44 2.09 -27.96
N THR A 154 -16.41 2.88 -26.88
CA THR A 154 -15.79 4.21 -26.84
C THR A 154 -14.42 4.27 -26.15
N HIS A 155 -14.11 3.28 -25.32
CA HIS A 155 -12.89 3.20 -24.51
C HIS A 155 -12.08 1.94 -24.89
N LEU A 156 -11.46 1.99 -26.07
CA LEU A 156 -10.77 0.85 -26.70
C LEU A 156 -9.63 0.27 -25.84
N TRP A 157 -9.02 1.07 -24.95
CA TRP A 157 -7.96 0.62 -24.06
C TRP A 157 -8.41 -0.50 -23.11
N CYS A 158 -9.69 -0.54 -22.74
CA CYS A 158 -10.24 -1.64 -21.96
C CYS A 158 -10.24 -2.95 -22.75
N ARG A 159 -10.49 -2.89 -24.07
CA ARG A 159 -10.55 -4.09 -24.91
C ARG A 159 -9.21 -4.76 -24.99
N ASN A 160 -8.14 -4.01 -25.19
CA ASN A 160 -6.78 -4.55 -25.33
C ASN A 160 -6.45 -5.59 -24.24
N PHE A 161 -6.65 -5.23 -22.97
CA PHE A 161 -6.37 -6.14 -21.85
C PHE A 161 -7.38 -7.27 -21.62
N SER A 162 -8.52 -7.24 -22.31
CA SER A 162 -9.63 -8.19 -22.13
C SER A 162 -10.11 -8.82 -23.45
N ASP A 163 -9.35 -8.70 -24.55
CA ASP A 163 -9.82 -9.08 -25.89
C ASP A 163 -9.73 -10.59 -26.12
N PRO A 164 -10.83 -11.28 -26.51
CA PRO A 164 -12.19 -10.76 -26.61
C PRO A 164 -12.94 -10.77 -25.27
N ILE A 165 -13.65 -9.68 -25.00
CA ILE A 165 -14.61 -9.64 -23.89
C ILE A 165 -15.67 -10.72 -24.16
N PRO A 166 -15.91 -11.66 -23.23
CA PRO A 166 -16.88 -12.72 -23.46
C PRO A 166 -18.25 -12.15 -23.85
N PRO A 167 -18.83 -12.56 -25.00
CA PRO A 167 -20.03 -11.91 -25.55
C PRO A 167 -21.25 -11.93 -24.61
N TYR A 168 -21.33 -12.91 -23.71
CA TYR A 168 -22.40 -13.01 -22.73
C TYR A 168 -22.39 -11.86 -21.71
N LEU A 169 -21.22 -11.28 -21.42
CA LEU A 169 -21.07 -10.13 -20.51
C LEU A 169 -21.64 -8.83 -21.06
N LEU A 170 -21.76 -8.72 -22.39
CA LEU A 170 -22.34 -7.57 -23.07
C LEU A 170 -23.83 -7.79 -23.42
N ASN A 171 -24.36 -8.99 -23.15
CA ASN A 171 -25.73 -9.37 -23.46
C ASN A 171 -26.65 -9.08 -22.27
N GLN A 172 -27.63 -8.19 -22.48
CA GLN A 172 -28.61 -7.74 -21.48
C GLN A 172 -29.50 -8.85 -20.89
N THR A 173 -29.59 -10.01 -21.56
CA THR A 173 -30.39 -11.15 -21.11
C THR A 173 -29.57 -12.29 -20.52
N ALA A 174 -28.25 -12.29 -20.75
CA ALA A 174 -27.33 -13.28 -20.19
C ALA A 174 -26.61 -12.67 -18.99
N GLY A 175 -25.59 -11.82 -19.20
CA GLY A 175 -24.77 -11.26 -18.13
C GLY A 175 -24.07 -12.32 -17.28
N GLU A 176 -23.32 -11.87 -16.28
CA GLU A 176 -22.70 -12.75 -15.28
C GLU A 176 -23.61 -12.87 -14.05
N PRO A 177 -24.09 -14.08 -13.70
CA PRO A 177 -24.87 -14.26 -12.49
C PRO A 177 -24.02 -14.07 -11.24
N ASN A 178 -24.69 -13.75 -10.12
CA ASN A 178 -24.09 -13.70 -8.79
C ASN A 178 -22.79 -12.87 -8.67
N SER A 179 -22.67 -11.80 -9.45
CA SER A 179 -21.46 -10.99 -9.51
C SER A 179 -21.78 -9.51 -9.37
N ASP A 180 -20.90 -8.77 -8.70
CA ASP A 180 -21.02 -7.33 -8.50
C ASP A 180 -19.85 -6.58 -9.15
N PHE A 181 -18.76 -7.28 -9.47
CA PHE A 181 -17.59 -6.74 -10.16
C PHE A 181 -16.90 -7.87 -10.93
N ILE A 182 -16.38 -7.57 -12.13
CA ILE A 182 -15.59 -8.51 -12.95
C ILE A 182 -14.15 -8.01 -13.01
N ILE A 183 -13.18 -8.90 -12.79
CA ILE A 183 -11.78 -8.58 -13.00
C ILE A 183 -11.20 -9.48 -14.10
N PHE A 184 -10.72 -8.86 -15.17
CA PHE A 184 -9.94 -9.53 -16.21
C PHE A 184 -8.48 -9.60 -15.75
N VAL A 185 -7.92 -10.80 -15.65
CA VAL A 185 -6.58 -11.00 -15.09
C VAL A 185 -5.65 -11.58 -16.14
N SER A 186 -4.52 -10.92 -16.34
CA SER A 186 -3.45 -11.34 -17.25
C SER A 186 -2.09 -11.38 -16.55
N ALA A 187 -1.16 -12.12 -17.15
CA ALA A 187 0.23 -12.16 -16.71
C ALA A 187 1.17 -11.93 -17.90
N ARG A 188 1.41 -10.66 -18.20
CA ARG A 188 2.13 -10.19 -19.41
C ARG A 188 3.31 -9.30 -19.01
N PRO A 189 4.39 -9.26 -19.81
CA PRO A 189 5.49 -8.34 -19.58
C PRO A 189 4.99 -6.88 -19.59
N ASN A 190 5.51 -6.07 -18.69
CA ASN A 190 5.35 -4.62 -18.78
C ASN A 190 6.54 -4.07 -19.57
N GLY A 191 6.26 -3.27 -20.60
CA GLY A 191 7.30 -2.61 -21.39
C GLY A 191 8.22 -1.70 -20.57
N PRO A 192 9.27 -1.13 -21.19
CA PRO A 192 10.13 -0.20 -20.48
C PRO A 192 9.31 1.04 -20.08
N THR A 193 9.29 1.37 -18.79
CA THR A 193 8.65 2.60 -18.32
C THR A 193 9.56 3.80 -18.64
N PRO A 194 9.02 4.98 -18.98
CA PRO A 194 9.82 6.18 -19.25
C PRO A 194 10.73 6.58 -18.09
N SER A 195 10.38 6.18 -16.87
CA SER A 195 11.08 6.49 -15.63
C SER A 195 12.14 5.45 -15.25
N GLY A 196 12.23 4.33 -15.97
CA GLY A 196 13.16 3.23 -15.66
C GLY A 196 12.75 2.40 -14.42
N PHE A 197 11.55 2.63 -13.88
CA PHE A 197 11.00 1.86 -12.77
C PHE A 197 10.44 0.53 -13.24
N PHE A 198 10.66 -0.50 -12.44
CA PHE A 198 10.14 -1.81 -12.69
C PHE A 198 8.68 -1.91 -12.20
N GLN A 199 7.73 -2.00 -13.12
CA GLN A 199 6.31 -2.11 -12.79
C GLN A 199 5.97 -3.57 -12.42
N LEU A 200 5.56 -3.78 -11.16
CA LEU A 200 5.23 -5.09 -10.60
C LEU A 200 3.88 -5.62 -11.12
N ALA A 201 2.90 -4.73 -11.19
CA ALA A 201 1.57 -4.98 -11.73
C ALA A 201 0.95 -3.65 -12.20
N SER A 202 -0.19 -3.73 -12.87
CA SER A 202 -0.98 -2.56 -13.24
C SER A 202 -2.45 -2.93 -13.33
N ALA A 203 -3.32 -2.00 -12.98
CA ALA A 203 -4.76 -2.17 -13.13
C ALA A 203 -5.49 -0.86 -13.39
N SER A 204 -6.72 -1.00 -13.89
CA SER A 204 -7.64 0.12 -14.03
C SER A 204 -9.09 -0.37 -14.12
N ALA A 205 -10.02 0.49 -13.69
CA ALA A 205 -11.44 0.27 -13.88
C ALA A 205 -11.78 0.36 -15.37
N CYS A 206 -12.44 -0.64 -15.94
CA CYS A 206 -12.52 -0.80 -17.39
C CYS A 206 -13.96 -0.89 -17.93
N SER A 207 -14.97 -0.85 -17.05
CA SER A 207 -16.37 -0.79 -17.47
C SER A 207 -17.24 -0.04 -16.46
N HIS A 208 -18.01 0.93 -16.95
CA HIS A 208 -18.96 1.72 -16.17
C HIS A 208 -20.21 2.00 -16.99
N TYR A 209 -21.34 2.24 -16.33
CA TYR A 209 -22.43 2.96 -16.98
C TYR A 209 -22.12 4.45 -17.03
N THR A 210 -22.23 5.03 -18.21
CA THR A 210 -22.14 6.48 -18.39
C THR A 210 -23.44 7.12 -17.91
N LEU A 211 -23.33 7.97 -16.90
CA LEU A 211 -24.41 8.76 -16.33
C LEU A 211 -24.45 10.13 -17.01
N GLN A 212 -25.42 10.97 -16.61
CA GLN A 212 -25.52 12.33 -17.13
C GLN A 212 -24.25 13.14 -16.81
N ASN A 213 -23.96 14.13 -17.65
CA ASN A 213 -22.83 15.07 -17.49
C ASN A 213 -21.43 14.42 -17.47
N GLY A 214 -21.27 13.26 -18.11
CA GLY A 214 -19.96 12.60 -18.24
C GLY A 214 -19.48 11.90 -16.96
N LYS A 215 -20.37 11.69 -15.99
CA LYS A 215 -20.09 10.94 -14.76
C LYS A 215 -20.30 9.45 -14.98
N TYR A 216 -19.78 8.64 -14.07
CA TYR A 216 -19.84 7.19 -14.15
C TYR A 216 -20.56 6.58 -12.96
N SER A 217 -21.18 5.41 -13.18
CA SER A 217 -21.55 4.53 -12.09
C SER A 217 -20.30 3.98 -11.38
N ARG A 218 -20.52 3.28 -10.26
CA ARG A 218 -19.55 2.34 -9.70
C ARG A 218 -18.92 1.48 -10.81
N PRO A 219 -17.60 1.24 -10.78
CA PRO A 219 -16.94 0.26 -11.64
C PRO A 219 -17.67 -1.08 -11.64
N LEU A 220 -17.92 -1.61 -12.83
CA LEU A 220 -18.54 -2.91 -13.06
C LEU A 220 -17.51 -3.96 -13.46
N ALA A 221 -16.43 -3.52 -14.10
CA ALA A 221 -15.27 -4.34 -14.36
C ALA A 221 -13.99 -3.54 -14.27
N GLY A 222 -12.88 -4.24 -14.06
CA GLY A 222 -11.52 -3.74 -14.23
C GLY A 222 -10.64 -4.78 -14.90
N TRP A 223 -9.45 -4.39 -15.31
CA TRP A 223 -8.39 -5.32 -15.68
C TRP A 223 -7.23 -5.18 -14.70
N ILE A 224 -6.48 -6.25 -14.54
CA ILE A 224 -5.22 -6.29 -13.81
C ILE A 224 -4.21 -7.15 -14.58
N ASN A 225 -3.00 -6.65 -14.72
CA ASN A 225 -1.87 -7.36 -15.30
C ASN A 225 -0.78 -7.53 -14.24
N PHE A 226 -0.35 -8.76 -14.00
CA PHE A 226 0.82 -9.05 -13.16
C PHE A 226 2.04 -9.30 -14.04
N ASN A 227 3.15 -8.59 -13.80
CA ASN A 227 4.37 -8.80 -14.57
C ASN A 227 5.08 -10.08 -14.11
N PRO A 228 5.24 -11.12 -14.95
CA PRO A 228 5.92 -12.36 -14.53
C PRO A 228 7.35 -12.15 -14.03
N ALA A 229 8.05 -11.12 -14.54
CA ALA A 229 9.40 -10.78 -14.09
C ALA A 229 9.45 -10.16 -12.68
N ALA A 230 8.32 -9.67 -12.16
CA ALA A 230 8.22 -9.17 -10.78
C ALA A 230 8.50 -10.25 -9.74
N LEU A 231 8.22 -11.52 -10.09
CA LEU A 231 8.46 -12.65 -9.22
C LEU A 231 9.95 -12.84 -8.90
N SER A 232 10.81 -12.51 -9.87
CA SER A 232 12.26 -12.53 -9.72
C SER A 232 12.80 -11.29 -9.01
N GLN A 233 12.23 -10.11 -9.26
CA GLN A 233 12.74 -8.84 -8.71
C GLN A 233 12.59 -8.75 -7.19
N LEU A 234 11.43 -9.13 -6.65
CA LEU A 234 11.18 -9.09 -5.22
C LEU A 234 11.97 -10.14 -4.41
N LYS A 235 12.56 -11.14 -5.09
CA LYS A 235 13.53 -12.09 -4.50
C LYS A 235 14.98 -11.61 -4.55
N SER A 236 15.29 -10.60 -5.36
CA SER A 236 16.69 -10.21 -5.58
C SER A 236 17.27 -9.52 -4.35
N ASP A 237 17.91 -10.32 -3.50
CA ASP A 237 19.05 -9.85 -2.73
C ASP A 237 20.04 -9.23 -3.72
N SER A 238 20.60 -8.07 -3.39
CA SER A 238 21.47 -7.23 -4.24
C SER A 238 22.70 -7.91 -4.86
N THR A 239 22.86 -9.22 -4.66
CA THR A 239 23.96 -10.06 -5.13
C THR A 239 23.64 -10.91 -6.36
N ASN A 240 22.38 -11.16 -6.72
CA ASN A 240 22.04 -12.04 -7.86
C ASN A 240 21.00 -11.40 -8.81
N SER A 241 21.47 -10.89 -9.96
CA SER A 241 20.64 -10.38 -11.06
C SER A 241 19.87 -11.47 -11.82
N GLU A 242 19.86 -12.72 -11.33
CA GLU A 242 19.26 -13.92 -11.94
C GLU A 242 18.42 -14.72 -10.94
N ALA A 243 17.66 -14.05 -10.05
CA ALA A 243 16.78 -14.76 -9.12
C ALA A 243 15.65 -15.49 -9.90
N THR A 244 15.70 -16.82 -9.98
CA THR A 244 14.61 -17.64 -10.50
C THR A 244 13.52 -17.81 -9.43
N PHE A 245 12.26 -17.65 -9.83
CA PHE A 245 11.09 -17.94 -9.00
C PHE A 245 10.78 -19.43 -9.02
N TYR A 246 10.40 -19.99 -7.87
CA TYR A 246 9.95 -21.36 -7.69
C TYR A 246 8.72 -21.37 -6.79
N LEU A 247 7.80 -22.33 -6.97
CA LEU A 247 6.63 -22.45 -6.10
C LEU A 247 6.97 -22.63 -4.61
N SER A 248 8.16 -23.12 -4.26
CA SER A 248 8.62 -23.17 -2.86
C SER A 248 8.72 -21.78 -2.21
N ASP A 249 8.87 -20.71 -3.00
CA ASP A 249 8.92 -19.34 -2.50
C ASP A 249 7.60 -18.88 -1.89
N VAL A 250 6.48 -19.52 -2.25
CA VAL A 250 5.17 -19.30 -1.59
C VAL A 250 5.24 -19.64 -0.09
N GLN A 251 6.16 -20.53 0.31
CA GLN A 251 6.37 -20.85 1.73
C GLN A 251 7.04 -19.69 2.48
N ASN A 252 7.71 -18.76 1.79
CA ASN A 252 8.12 -17.50 2.39
C ASN A 252 6.91 -16.56 2.47
N GLN A 253 6.20 -16.64 3.61
CA GLN A 253 4.99 -15.84 3.87
C GLN A 253 5.21 -14.33 3.74
N PHE A 254 6.42 -13.84 4.05
CA PHE A 254 6.74 -12.42 3.92
C PHE A 254 6.73 -11.97 2.45
N ILE A 255 7.45 -12.70 1.59
CA ILE A 255 7.50 -12.44 0.15
C ILE A 255 6.13 -12.62 -0.48
N PHE A 256 5.39 -13.66 -0.10
CA PHE A 256 4.02 -13.86 -0.55
C PHE A 256 3.12 -12.67 -0.19
N SER A 257 3.22 -12.14 1.04
CA SER A 257 2.48 -10.97 1.48
C SER A 257 2.77 -9.72 0.64
N GLN A 258 4.00 -9.54 0.13
CA GLN A 258 4.31 -8.44 -0.78
C GLN A 258 3.49 -8.49 -2.06
N TYR A 259 3.41 -9.66 -2.69
CA TYR A 259 2.60 -9.82 -3.92
C TYR A 259 1.13 -9.57 -3.65
N VAL A 260 0.60 -10.08 -2.52
CA VAL A 260 -0.80 -9.84 -2.13
C VAL A 260 -1.06 -8.35 -1.98
N ARG A 261 -0.14 -7.59 -1.37
CA ARG A 261 -0.26 -6.13 -1.20
C ARG A 261 -0.20 -5.39 -2.54
N VAL A 262 0.67 -5.81 -3.47
CA VAL A 262 0.67 -5.26 -4.84
C VAL A 262 -0.67 -5.55 -5.53
N GLY A 263 -1.19 -6.78 -5.41
CA GLY A 263 -2.51 -7.11 -5.95
C GLY A 263 -3.61 -6.24 -5.35
N LEU A 264 -3.64 -6.06 -4.03
CA LEU A 264 -4.60 -5.19 -3.36
C LEU A 264 -4.52 -3.75 -3.85
N HIS A 265 -3.31 -3.18 -3.98
CA HIS A 265 -3.08 -1.84 -4.52
C HIS A 265 -3.73 -1.67 -5.90
N GLU A 266 -3.39 -2.56 -6.83
CA GLU A 266 -3.93 -2.51 -8.19
C GLU A 266 -5.46 -2.70 -8.22
N PHE A 267 -5.99 -3.58 -7.37
CA PHE A 267 -7.43 -3.71 -7.23
C PHE A 267 -8.11 -2.43 -6.73
N MET A 268 -7.46 -1.60 -5.90
CA MET A 268 -8.04 -0.32 -5.49
C MET A 268 -8.24 0.61 -6.70
N HIS A 269 -7.30 0.64 -7.64
CA HIS A 269 -7.49 1.36 -8.91
C HIS A 269 -8.66 0.80 -9.73
N ALA A 270 -8.75 -0.52 -9.84
CA ALA A 270 -9.85 -1.20 -10.53
C ALA A 270 -11.22 -0.93 -9.88
N LEU A 271 -11.25 -0.73 -8.56
CA LEU A 271 -12.43 -0.41 -7.77
C LEU A 271 -12.74 1.09 -7.71
N GLY A 272 -11.83 1.93 -8.21
CA GLY A 272 -12.08 3.32 -8.54
C GLY A 272 -11.32 4.36 -7.72
N PHE A 273 -10.25 3.97 -7.02
CA PHE A 273 -9.24 4.92 -6.54
C PHE A 273 -8.44 5.43 -7.74
N SER A 274 -8.97 6.43 -8.43
CA SER A 274 -8.34 7.05 -9.60
C SER A 274 -8.80 8.48 -9.76
N ALA A 275 -7.87 9.37 -10.09
CA ALA A 275 -8.15 10.79 -10.37
C ALA A 275 -9.23 10.99 -11.44
N THR A 276 -9.38 10.03 -12.36
CA THR A 276 -10.38 10.09 -13.43
C THR A 276 -11.82 9.80 -12.97
N LEU A 277 -11.99 9.33 -11.73
CA LEU A 277 -13.25 8.84 -11.19
C LEU A 277 -13.80 9.65 -10.01
N TYR A 278 -12.99 10.51 -9.38
CA TYR A 278 -13.42 11.30 -8.21
C TYR A 278 -14.61 12.23 -8.48
N SER A 279 -14.73 12.75 -9.71
CA SER A 279 -15.89 13.57 -10.11
C SER A 279 -17.21 12.79 -10.11
N SER A 280 -17.13 11.46 -10.13
CA SER A 280 -18.27 10.54 -10.08
C SER A 280 -18.58 10.02 -8.67
N TYR A 281 -17.83 10.46 -7.66
CA TYR A 281 -18.09 10.09 -6.27
C TYR A 281 -19.36 10.79 -5.78
N THR A 282 -20.12 10.09 -4.95
CA THR A 282 -21.40 10.56 -4.40
C THR A 282 -21.38 10.54 -2.87
N ASN A 283 -22.08 11.47 -2.26
CA ASN A 283 -22.36 11.43 -0.83
C ASN A 283 -23.41 10.35 -0.48
N ASP A 284 -23.70 10.16 0.81
CA ASP A 284 -24.68 9.16 1.26
C ASP A 284 -26.12 9.42 0.76
N ALA A 285 -26.43 10.65 0.32
CA ALA A 285 -27.70 10.99 -0.33
C ALA A 285 -27.74 10.68 -1.84
N GLY A 286 -26.65 10.15 -2.41
CA GLY A 286 -26.52 9.86 -3.84
C GLY A 286 -26.27 11.09 -4.71
N LEU A 287 -25.98 12.25 -4.12
CA LEU A 287 -25.59 13.46 -4.85
C LEU A 287 -24.11 13.41 -5.16
N PHE A 288 -23.72 13.73 -6.38
CA PHE A 288 -22.31 13.83 -6.75
C PHE A 288 -21.67 14.98 -6.00
N TYR A 289 -20.49 14.74 -5.41
CA TYR A 289 -19.72 15.80 -4.78
C TYR A 289 -19.45 16.95 -5.76
N SER A 290 -19.19 16.63 -7.02
CA SER A 290 -18.93 17.61 -8.08
C SER A 290 -20.09 18.54 -8.43
N ASP A 291 -21.32 18.26 -7.95
CA ASP A 291 -22.49 19.14 -8.13
C ASP A 291 -22.77 20.01 -6.90
N LEU A 292 -22.03 19.82 -5.80
CA LEU A 292 -22.25 20.52 -4.54
C LEU A 292 -21.41 21.81 -4.46
N PRO A 293 -21.95 22.93 -3.94
CA PRO A 293 -21.26 24.22 -3.89
C PRO A 293 -19.94 24.22 -3.13
N GLU A 294 -19.76 23.29 -2.18
CA GLU A 294 -18.56 23.16 -1.35
C GLU A 294 -17.37 22.53 -2.09
N TYR A 295 -17.60 21.93 -3.26
CA TYR A 295 -16.63 21.11 -3.97
C TYR A 295 -16.41 21.60 -5.41
N THR A 296 -15.44 20.98 -6.10
CA THR A 296 -15.06 21.36 -7.46
C THR A 296 -15.66 20.39 -8.49
N GLN A 297 -15.59 20.75 -9.78
CA GLN A 297 -16.01 19.86 -10.87
C GLN A 297 -15.25 18.51 -10.89
N TYR A 298 -14.09 18.43 -10.23
CA TYR A 298 -13.28 17.22 -10.11
C TYR A 298 -13.72 16.32 -8.94
N GLY A 299 -14.81 16.65 -8.25
CA GLY A 299 -15.30 15.93 -7.09
C GLY A 299 -14.75 16.52 -5.78
N PRO A 300 -14.54 15.69 -4.75
CA PRO A 300 -14.08 16.16 -3.44
C PRO A 300 -12.56 16.43 -3.42
N ILE A 301 -12.08 17.21 -4.40
CA ILE A 301 -10.68 17.59 -4.55
C ILE A 301 -10.51 19.08 -4.27
N VAL A 302 -9.55 19.38 -3.40
CA VAL A 302 -9.08 20.73 -3.07
C VAL A 302 -7.70 20.93 -3.69
N GLU A 303 -7.51 22.05 -4.38
CA GLU A 303 -6.21 22.49 -4.87
C GLU A 303 -5.62 23.52 -3.90
N GLU A 304 -4.36 23.35 -3.54
CA GLU A 304 -3.66 24.28 -2.65
C GLU A 304 -2.26 24.61 -3.19
N HIS A 305 -1.92 25.90 -3.17
CA HIS A 305 -0.55 26.33 -3.48
C HIS A 305 0.37 25.99 -2.32
N SER A 306 1.42 25.22 -2.61
CA SER A 306 2.44 24.90 -1.61
C SER A 306 3.51 25.98 -1.56
N TYR A 307 4.04 26.20 -0.35
CA TYR A 307 5.14 27.12 -0.11
C TYR A 307 6.09 26.52 0.92
N ASN A 308 7.39 26.65 0.66
CA ASN A 308 8.44 26.27 1.60
C ASN A 308 9.48 27.39 1.66
N ASN A 309 9.77 27.91 2.87
CA ASN A 309 10.78 28.93 3.11
C ASN A 309 10.70 30.15 2.16
N GLY A 310 9.47 30.58 1.82
CA GLY A 310 9.25 31.71 0.91
C GLY A 310 9.36 31.37 -0.59
N HIS A 311 9.54 30.10 -0.94
CA HIS A 311 9.56 29.60 -2.31
C HIS A 311 8.26 28.87 -2.64
N SER A 312 7.66 29.21 -3.78
CA SER A 312 6.50 28.49 -4.30
C SER A 312 6.89 27.07 -4.71
N GLY A 313 6.06 26.10 -4.33
CA GLY A 313 6.14 24.71 -4.79
C GLY A 313 5.07 24.38 -5.84
N PRO A 314 4.90 23.09 -6.17
CA PRO A 314 3.83 22.63 -7.03
C PRO A 314 2.45 22.84 -6.39
N ILE A 315 1.41 22.76 -7.22
CA ILE A 315 0.02 22.68 -6.72
C ILE A 315 -0.16 21.31 -6.08
N ARG A 316 -0.66 21.28 -4.84
CA ARG A 316 -1.02 20.06 -4.13
C ARG A 316 -2.50 19.78 -4.33
N TYR A 317 -2.81 18.54 -4.68
CA TYR A 317 -4.18 18.05 -4.77
C TYR A 317 -4.52 17.29 -3.50
N LYS A 318 -5.66 17.60 -2.87
CA LYS A 318 -6.07 17.00 -1.61
C LYS A 318 -7.44 16.37 -1.71
N MET A 319 -7.58 15.13 -1.23
CA MET A 319 -8.85 14.47 -1.05
C MET A 319 -9.56 15.04 0.19
N ALA A 320 -10.64 15.78 -0.05
CA ALA A 320 -11.43 16.48 0.95
C ALA A 320 -12.81 15.81 1.18
N SER A 321 -12.93 14.53 0.81
CA SER A 321 -14.16 13.79 1.07
C SER A 321 -14.37 13.60 2.58
N PRO A 322 -15.61 13.53 3.07
CA PRO A 322 -15.90 13.72 4.50
C PRO A 322 -15.18 12.77 5.46
N LYS A 323 -15.12 11.46 5.16
CA LYS A 323 -14.47 10.47 6.04
C LYS A 323 -12.96 10.57 5.93
N VAL A 324 -12.41 10.77 4.72
CA VAL A 324 -10.97 10.99 4.54
C VAL A 324 -10.52 12.23 5.32
N LEU A 325 -11.25 13.33 5.21
CA LEU A 325 -10.95 14.58 5.92
C LEU A 325 -11.00 14.40 7.44
N ALA A 326 -12.08 13.79 7.95
CA ALA A 326 -12.25 13.54 9.39
C ALA A 326 -11.16 12.61 9.94
N LEU A 327 -10.85 11.52 9.23
CA LEU A 327 -9.79 10.59 9.60
C LEU A 327 -8.43 11.30 9.64
N THR A 328 -8.14 12.09 8.62
CA THR A 328 -6.87 12.82 8.46
C THR A 328 -6.66 13.83 9.59
N GLN A 329 -7.65 14.67 9.89
CA GLN A 329 -7.57 15.65 10.98
C GLN A 329 -7.32 14.99 12.34
N LEU A 330 -7.97 13.86 12.60
CA LEU A 330 -7.81 13.11 13.83
C LEU A 330 -6.48 12.35 13.90
N TYR A 331 -6.09 11.68 12.82
CA TYR A 331 -4.92 10.81 12.78
C TYR A 331 -3.62 11.60 12.94
N PHE A 332 -3.52 12.76 12.28
CA PHE A 332 -2.34 13.63 12.40
C PHE A 332 -2.41 14.57 13.62
N ASP A 333 -3.53 14.64 14.35
CA ASP A 333 -3.80 15.68 15.36
C ASP A 333 -3.67 17.10 14.78
N CYS A 334 -4.32 17.32 13.63
CA CYS A 334 -4.33 18.60 12.94
C CYS A 334 -5.74 19.00 12.46
N PRO A 335 -6.53 19.69 13.30
CA PRO A 335 -7.90 20.09 12.96
C PRO A 335 -8.01 21.08 11.79
N SER A 336 -6.93 21.79 11.44
CA SER A 336 -6.93 22.78 10.36
C SER A 336 -6.73 22.18 8.96
N MET A 337 -6.53 20.87 8.84
CA MET A 337 -6.41 20.23 7.53
C MET A 337 -7.71 20.38 6.73
N ASN A 338 -7.56 20.61 5.42
CA ASN A 338 -8.65 20.75 4.46
C ASN A 338 -8.75 19.56 3.47
N GLY A 339 -7.91 18.55 3.64
CA GLY A 339 -7.92 17.30 2.87
C GLY A 339 -6.59 16.55 3.03
N LEU A 340 -6.56 15.30 2.58
CA LEU A 340 -5.34 14.48 2.54
C LEU A 340 -4.65 14.61 1.19
N GLU A 341 -3.35 14.92 1.19
CA GLU A 341 -2.59 15.10 -0.04
C GLU A 341 -2.52 13.81 -0.87
N LEU A 342 -2.64 14.00 -2.18
CA LEU A 342 -2.45 12.99 -3.21
C LEU A 342 -1.14 13.28 -3.93
N GLU A 343 -0.46 12.22 -4.37
CA GLU A 343 0.81 12.30 -5.08
C GLU A 343 0.69 13.15 -6.37
N GLU A 344 1.65 14.07 -6.58
CA GLU A 344 1.74 14.91 -7.77
C GLU A 344 2.43 14.25 -8.99
N TRP A 345 2.49 15.02 -10.08
CA TRP A 345 2.90 14.58 -11.42
C TRP A 345 4.41 14.28 -11.57
N ASP A 346 5.26 14.55 -10.58
CA ASP A 346 6.57 15.09 -10.92
C ASP A 346 7.70 14.10 -11.23
N THR A 347 7.61 12.79 -10.99
CA THR A 347 8.83 11.96 -11.19
C THR A 347 8.74 10.50 -11.64
N LEU A 348 7.62 9.77 -11.55
CA LEU A 348 7.69 8.29 -11.72
C LEU A 348 6.80 7.63 -12.78
N GLY A 349 5.98 8.38 -13.52
CA GLY A 349 5.05 7.80 -14.49
C GLY A 349 3.77 7.22 -13.88
N SER A 350 3.56 7.41 -12.58
CA SER A 350 2.28 7.19 -11.90
C SER A 350 1.26 8.23 -12.34
N ALA A 351 -0.01 7.83 -12.48
CA ALA A 351 -1.09 8.80 -12.73
C ALA A 351 -1.19 9.74 -11.51
N PRO A 352 -1.04 11.07 -11.68
CA PRO A 352 -1.15 12.00 -10.56
C PRO A 352 -2.51 11.85 -9.87
N GLY A 353 -2.58 12.23 -8.61
CA GLY A 353 -3.86 12.24 -7.89
C GLY A 353 -4.47 10.86 -7.66
N SER A 354 -3.86 9.78 -8.15
CA SER A 354 -4.40 8.41 -8.01
C SER A 354 -3.72 7.63 -6.89
N HIS A 355 -2.82 8.27 -6.15
CA HIS A 355 -2.08 7.71 -5.03
C HIS A 355 -2.09 8.70 -3.87
N TRP A 356 -1.93 8.19 -2.66
CA TRP A 356 -1.64 9.03 -1.50
C TRP A 356 -0.22 9.60 -1.54
N GLU A 357 -0.07 10.79 -0.98
CA GLU A 357 1.23 11.44 -0.80
C GLU A 357 2.14 10.60 0.12
N LYS A 358 3.23 10.06 -0.44
CA LYS A 358 4.14 9.18 0.29
C LYS A 358 4.84 9.90 1.43
N ARG A 359 5.09 11.20 1.30
CA ARG A 359 5.64 12.03 2.38
C ARG A 359 4.81 11.87 3.65
N LEU A 360 3.48 11.99 3.56
CA LEU A 360 2.59 11.99 4.73
C LEU A 360 2.26 10.60 5.27
N LEU A 361 2.10 9.61 4.39
CA LEU A 361 1.60 8.28 4.76
C LEU A 361 2.66 7.17 4.70
N GLY A 362 3.88 7.46 4.23
CA GLY A 362 4.99 6.51 4.21
C GLY A 362 4.67 5.23 3.44
N PRO A 363 4.53 4.07 4.10
CA PRO A 363 4.28 2.80 3.43
C PRO A 363 2.79 2.41 3.39
N GLU A 364 1.87 3.37 3.32
CA GLU A 364 0.45 3.05 3.08
C GLU A 364 0.28 2.39 1.70
N LEU A 365 -0.68 1.46 1.61
CA LEU A 365 -0.97 0.63 0.45
C LEU A 365 -0.98 1.42 -0.86
N MET A 366 -1.67 2.55 -0.90
CA MET A 366 -1.93 3.36 -2.10
C MET A 366 -0.93 4.50 -2.30
N THR A 367 0.27 4.42 -1.73
CA THR A 367 1.38 5.32 -2.12
C THR A 367 1.99 4.89 -3.46
N ALA A 368 2.50 5.83 -4.25
CA ALA A 368 2.91 5.59 -5.65
C ALA A 368 4.13 4.67 -5.82
N VAL A 369 4.86 4.39 -4.73
CA VAL A 369 6.00 3.47 -4.72
C VAL A 369 5.80 2.47 -3.59
N SER A 370 5.78 1.20 -3.96
CA SER A 370 5.65 0.08 -3.01
C SER A 370 6.74 0.16 -1.95
N SER A 371 6.35 -0.07 -0.71
CA SER A 371 7.27 -0.25 0.40
C SER A 371 7.44 -1.73 0.72
N ALA A 372 8.47 -2.06 1.48
CA ALA A 372 8.73 -3.42 1.89
C ALA A 372 7.61 -4.07 2.71
N VAL A 373 6.70 -3.28 3.28
CA VAL A 373 5.38 -3.74 3.74
C VAL A 373 4.43 -2.59 3.45
N SER A 374 3.56 -2.75 2.45
CA SER A 374 2.53 -1.77 2.08
C SER A 374 1.24 -1.95 2.89
N ILE A 375 0.97 -1.07 3.85
CA ILE A 375 -0.09 -1.18 4.87
C ILE A 375 -1.48 -0.86 4.32
N PHE A 376 -2.41 -1.82 4.36
CA PHE A 376 -3.80 -1.62 3.97
C PHE A 376 -4.58 -0.90 5.07
N SER A 377 -4.49 0.42 5.07
CA SER A 377 -4.92 1.25 6.20
C SER A 377 -6.36 1.74 6.10
N ASN A 378 -6.82 2.39 7.16
CA ASN A 378 -8.11 3.10 7.17
C ASN A 378 -8.21 4.21 6.11
N PHE A 379 -7.10 4.79 5.64
CA PHE A 379 -7.15 5.87 4.65
C PHE A 379 -7.69 5.39 3.31
N THR A 380 -7.15 4.29 2.79
CA THR A 380 -7.64 3.67 1.55
C THR A 380 -9.09 3.20 1.69
N LEU A 381 -9.45 2.60 2.83
CA LEU A 381 -10.83 2.17 3.10
C LEU A 381 -11.81 3.35 3.17
N ALA A 382 -11.41 4.44 3.82
CA ALA A 382 -12.24 5.65 3.94
C ALA A 382 -12.50 6.30 2.57
N LEU A 383 -11.50 6.34 1.68
CA LEU A 383 -11.70 6.84 0.31
C LEU A 383 -12.66 5.94 -0.48
N LEU A 384 -12.50 4.61 -0.39
CA LEU A 384 -13.44 3.69 -1.05
C LEU A 384 -14.86 3.89 -0.55
N GLU A 385 -15.07 4.08 0.75
CA GLU A 385 -16.41 4.35 1.26
C GLU A 385 -16.95 5.72 0.83
N ASP A 386 -16.11 6.75 0.82
CA ASP A 386 -16.46 8.10 0.35
C ASP A 386 -16.67 8.21 -1.16
N SER A 387 -16.40 7.15 -1.93
CA SER A 387 -16.89 7.08 -3.31
C SER A 387 -18.42 7.06 -3.40
N GLY A 388 -19.09 6.65 -2.32
CA GLY A 388 -20.53 6.37 -2.27
C GLY A 388 -20.92 5.05 -2.94
N TRP A 389 -19.95 4.33 -3.51
CA TRP A 389 -20.17 3.06 -4.19
C TRP A 389 -20.09 1.84 -3.28
N TYR A 390 -19.31 1.96 -2.19
CA TYR A 390 -18.99 0.87 -1.29
C TYR A 390 -19.28 1.24 0.16
N LYS A 391 -19.49 0.22 0.99
CA LYS A 391 -19.24 0.29 2.44
C LYS A 391 -18.05 -0.62 2.74
N VAL A 392 -17.37 -0.40 3.86
CA VAL A 392 -16.13 -1.14 4.17
C VAL A 392 -16.13 -1.65 5.61
N ASN A 393 -15.47 -2.78 5.81
CA ASN A 393 -15.22 -3.37 7.12
C ASN A 393 -13.86 -2.92 7.65
N TYR A 394 -13.85 -1.81 8.38
CA TYR A 394 -12.63 -1.28 9.01
C TYR A 394 -11.96 -2.25 10.01
N ASN A 395 -12.60 -3.34 10.44
CA ASN A 395 -11.93 -4.31 11.31
C ASN A 395 -10.77 -5.02 10.63
N LEU A 396 -10.76 -5.08 9.29
CA LEU A 396 -9.71 -5.70 8.49
C LEU A 396 -8.60 -4.71 8.09
N SER A 397 -8.67 -3.45 8.54
CA SER A 397 -7.61 -2.47 8.35
C SER A 397 -6.35 -2.84 9.13
N GLU A 398 -5.20 -2.58 8.56
CA GLU A 398 -3.92 -2.62 9.26
C GLU A 398 -3.59 -1.27 9.93
N THR A 399 -2.74 -1.31 10.94
CA THR A 399 -2.27 -0.11 11.64
C THR A 399 -1.11 0.53 10.88
N LEU A 400 -1.33 1.76 10.40
CA LEU A 400 -0.25 2.63 9.94
C LEU A 400 0.32 3.39 11.14
N ARG A 401 1.65 3.40 11.30
CA ARG A 401 2.33 4.19 12.36
C ARG A 401 2.84 5.55 11.88
N THR A 402 3.13 5.68 10.59
CA THR A 402 3.76 6.88 10.02
C THR A 402 2.83 8.07 10.19
N GLY A 403 3.36 9.19 10.69
CA GLY A 403 2.61 10.43 10.83
C GLY A 403 1.60 10.49 11.98
N TRP A 404 1.37 9.40 12.71
CA TRP A 404 0.39 9.38 13.81
C TRP A 404 0.70 10.45 14.86
N ASN A 405 -0.29 11.30 15.16
CA ASN A 405 -0.25 12.32 16.21
C ASN A 405 0.96 13.27 16.12
N LYS A 406 1.44 13.56 14.90
CA LYS A 406 2.59 14.45 14.68
C LYS A 406 2.25 15.93 14.65
N GLY A 407 0.97 16.28 14.73
CA GLY A 407 0.46 17.64 14.70
C GLY A 407 0.54 18.29 13.32
N CYS A 408 0.03 19.52 13.23
CA CYS A 408 0.01 20.28 11.98
C CYS A 408 1.38 20.58 11.37
N SER A 409 2.48 20.46 12.13
CA SER A 409 3.82 20.66 11.59
C SER A 409 4.26 19.56 10.64
N TRP A 410 3.77 18.33 10.83
CA TRP A 410 3.97 17.22 9.90
C TRP A 410 3.38 17.52 8.53
N VAL A 411 2.18 18.09 8.54
CA VAL A 411 1.38 18.30 7.35
C VAL A 411 1.86 19.53 6.58
N ASN A 412 1.97 20.67 7.27
CA ASN A 412 2.07 21.99 6.65
C ASN A 412 3.51 22.45 6.38
N TYR A 413 4.52 21.78 6.96
CA TYR A 413 5.90 22.19 6.85
C TYR A 413 6.78 21.13 6.20
N PRO A 414 7.85 21.54 5.51
CA PRO A 414 8.84 20.60 4.98
C PRO A 414 9.46 19.76 6.10
N CYS A 415 10.01 18.64 5.67
CA CYS A 415 10.71 17.73 6.56
C CYS A 415 12.06 18.30 7.01
N THR A 416 12.23 18.35 8.31
CA THR A 416 13.48 18.72 8.99
C THR A 416 13.57 17.93 10.28
N PRO A 417 14.75 17.82 10.92
CA PRO A 417 14.84 17.20 12.23
C PRO A 417 13.92 17.86 13.27
N ALA A 418 13.62 19.16 13.13
CA ALA A 418 12.76 19.90 14.05
C ALA A 418 11.26 19.67 13.81
N SER A 419 10.84 19.59 12.55
CA SER A 419 9.41 19.44 12.20
C SER A 419 8.96 17.98 12.22
N TRP A 420 9.85 17.05 11.90
CA TRP A 420 9.52 15.65 11.60
C TRP A 420 10.22 14.62 12.48
N GLY A 421 11.15 15.05 13.36
CA GLY A 421 11.72 14.19 14.40
C GLY A 421 12.34 12.90 13.87
N SER A 422 11.88 11.75 14.37
CA SER A 422 12.38 10.39 14.09
C SER A 422 12.05 9.86 12.69
N GLU A 423 11.08 10.43 12.00
CA GLU A 423 10.62 10.00 10.68
C GLU A 423 11.51 10.55 9.57
N PHE A 424 12.11 11.72 9.81
CA PHE A 424 13.13 12.29 8.94
C PHE A 424 14.52 11.80 9.35
N CYS A 425 15.34 11.42 8.38
CA CYS A 425 16.72 11.03 8.63
C CYS A 425 17.71 12.02 7.99
N SER A 426 18.89 12.17 8.60
CA SER A 426 19.95 13.07 8.12
C SER A 426 21.34 12.44 8.11
N ASP A 427 21.48 11.23 8.63
CA ASP A 427 22.76 10.55 8.77
C ASP A 427 22.72 9.16 8.12
N LYS A 428 23.57 8.95 7.12
CA LYS A 428 23.74 7.65 6.46
C LYS A 428 24.60 6.67 7.24
N ALA A 429 25.40 7.15 8.19
CA ALA A 429 26.36 6.33 8.91
C ALA A 429 25.70 5.45 9.98
N ILE A 430 24.44 5.73 10.32
CA ILE A 430 23.72 5.03 11.40
C ILE A 430 22.49 4.33 10.81
N ASP A 431 22.52 3.00 10.90
CA ASP A 431 21.35 2.18 10.60
C ASP A 431 20.30 2.35 11.70
N ARG A 432 19.04 2.52 11.29
CA ARG A 432 17.87 2.60 12.17
C ARG A 432 16.75 1.74 11.63
N CYS A 433 15.72 1.55 12.43
CA CYS A 433 14.46 1.02 11.95
C CYS A 433 13.76 2.03 11.03
N ASP A 434 13.04 1.52 10.04
CA ASP A 434 12.06 2.32 9.31
C ASP A 434 10.87 2.68 10.22
N SER A 435 10.05 3.64 9.77
CA SER A 435 8.91 4.14 10.56
C SER A 435 7.84 3.09 10.92
N GLN A 436 7.79 1.95 10.22
CA GLN A 436 6.91 0.82 10.57
C GLN A 436 7.62 -0.28 11.35
N ARG A 437 8.92 -0.14 11.60
CA ARG A 437 9.76 -1.13 12.30
C ARG A 437 9.75 -2.50 11.61
N VAL A 438 9.69 -2.50 10.28
CA VAL A 438 9.68 -3.70 9.44
C VAL A 438 11.09 -4.27 9.31
N GLY A 439 12.11 -3.41 9.26
CA GLY A 439 13.48 -3.87 9.05
C GLY A 439 14.54 -2.84 9.39
N ARG A 440 15.80 -3.30 9.41
CA ARG A 440 16.96 -2.43 9.57
C ARG A 440 17.26 -1.75 8.25
N GLY A 441 17.42 -0.43 8.29
CA GLY A 441 17.60 0.39 7.12
C GLY A 441 18.64 1.47 7.28
N SER A 442 18.95 2.10 6.16
CA SER A 442 19.81 3.28 6.10
C SER A 442 19.02 4.50 5.66
N CYS A 443 19.56 5.69 5.95
CA CYS A 443 18.94 6.92 5.54
C CYS A 443 19.01 7.10 4.01
N SER A 444 17.85 7.26 3.36
CA SER A 444 17.72 7.42 1.90
C SER A 444 18.10 8.81 1.38
N ILE A 445 19.06 9.47 2.02
CA ILE A 445 19.59 10.77 1.60
C ILE A 445 20.58 10.58 0.44
N GLY A 446 20.98 11.61 -0.30
CA GLY A 446 21.92 11.47 -1.41
C GLY A 446 22.02 12.73 -2.26
N ALA A 447 22.89 12.69 -3.26
CA ALA A 447 22.94 13.74 -4.27
C ALA A 447 21.71 13.63 -5.18
N VAL A 448 20.94 14.71 -5.30
CA VAL A 448 19.70 14.76 -6.05
C VAL A 448 19.69 15.92 -7.05
N LEU A 449 18.93 15.75 -8.12
CA LEU A 449 18.60 16.79 -9.07
C LEU A 449 17.13 17.15 -8.88
N TYR A 450 16.89 18.32 -8.29
CA TYR A 450 15.53 18.83 -8.11
C TYR A 450 14.94 19.35 -9.43
N PRO A 451 13.61 19.36 -9.57
CA PRO A 451 12.94 20.03 -10.68
C PRO A 451 13.37 21.50 -10.75
N ALA A 452 13.79 21.97 -11.93
CA ALA A 452 14.36 23.30 -12.10
C ALA A 452 13.43 24.44 -11.62
N GLN A 453 12.12 24.24 -11.72
CA GLN A 453 11.09 25.21 -11.30
C GLN A 453 10.92 25.29 -9.78
N PHE A 454 11.07 24.16 -9.07
CA PHE A 454 10.73 24.02 -7.64
C PHE A 454 11.93 23.63 -6.78
N GLY A 455 13.17 23.81 -7.29
CA GLY A 455 14.38 23.34 -6.62
C GLY A 455 14.54 23.83 -5.18
N ASN A 456 14.26 25.12 -4.93
CA ASN A 456 14.34 25.68 -3.57
C ASN A 456 13.20 25.20 -2.66
N TYR A 457 12.05 24.82 -3.23
CA TYR A 457 10.93 24.28 -2.47
C TYR A 457 11.25 22.89 -1.92
N TYR A 458 11.93 22.04 -2.70
CA TYR A 458 12.34 20.70 -2.29
C TYR A 458 13.66 20.64 -1.53
N GLN A 459 14.31 21.78 -1.29
CA GLN A 459 15.59 21.83 -0.58
C GLN A 459 15.38 21.75 0.94
N HIS A 460 15.69 20.58 1.52
CA HIS A 460 15.58 20.33 2.97
C HIS A 460 16.90 20.52 3.75
N PHE A 461 18.02 20.64 3.04
CA PHE A 461 19.36 20.73 3.62
C PHE A 461 20.08 22.02 3.18
N SER A 462 21.08 22.42 3.96
CA SER A 462 21.96 23.55 3.61
C SER A 462 22.78 23.27 2.34
N GLU A 463 23.16 22.01 2.10
CA GLU A 463 23.75 21.56 0.84
C GLU A 463 22.65 21.49 -0.25
N PRO A 464 22.70 22.35 -1.29
CA PRO A 464 21.58 22.51 -2.23
C PRO A 464 21.25 21.32 -3.13
N ARG A 465 22.08 20.28 -3.12
CA ARG A 465 21.83 19.04 -3.87
C ARG A 465 21.71 17.81 -2.99
N LEU A 466 21.58 17.98 -1.68
CA LEU A 466 21.39 16.88 -0.75
C LEU A 466 19.90 16.73 -0.45
N GLY A 467 19.36 15.52 -0.63
CA GLY A 467 17.93 15.22 -0.43
C GLY A 467 17.63 13.73 -0.50
N GLY A 468 16.36 13.38 -0.36
CA GLY A 468 15.82 12.02 -0.41
C GLY A 468 15.34 11.61 -1.79
N LYS A 469 14.55 10.53 -1.86
CA LYS A 469 13.89 10.12 -3.11
C LYS A 469 12.78 11.10 -3.50
N PRO A 470 12.42 11.21 -4.80
CA PRO A 470 11.41 12.16 -5.24
C PRO A 470 10.02 12.00 -4.60
N THR A 471 9.49 10.77 -4.54
CA THR A 471 8.11 10.48 -4.08
C THR A 471 7.78 11.00 -2.68
N PRO A 472 8.64 10.89 -1.65
CA PRO A 472 8.39 11.56 -0.38
C PRO A 472 8.81 13.04 -0.39
N ASP A 473 8.57 13.78 -1.48
CA ASP A 473 9.02 15.17 -1.69
C ASP A 473 10.51 15.41 -1.41
N TYR A 474 11.38 14.47 -1.76
CA TYR A 474 12.80 14.53 -1.43
C TYR A 474 13.10 14.58 0.08
N CYS A 475 12.16 14.22 0.94
CA CYS A 475 12.40 13.95 2.36
C CYS A 475 13.15 12.63 2.51
N PRO A 476 14.35 12.61 3.13
CA PRO A 476 15.01 11.36 3.43
C PRO A 476 14.29 10.61 4.55
N LEU A 477 14.06 9.34 4.30
CA LEU A 477 13.43 8.39 5.22
C LEU A 477 14.39 7.22 5.47
N TYR A 478 14.24 6.53 6.59
CA TYR A 478 14.92 5.25 6.78
C TYR A 478 14.28 4.19 5.89
N GLU A 479 15.08 3.62 4.99
CA GLU A 479 14.65 2.55 4.09
C GLU A 479 15.33 1.24 4.49
N PRO A 480 14.55 0.19 4.81
CA PRO A 480 15.13 -1.11 5.12
C PRO A 480 15.96 -1.65 3.96
N TYR A 481 16.99 -2.41 4.30
CA TYR A 481 17.73 -3.17 3.29
C TYR A 481 16.87 -4.33 2.77
N ASN A 482 16.95 -4.60 1.46
CA ASN A 482 16.17 -5.65 0.79
C ASN A 482 16.41 -7.07 1.35
N ASN A 483 17.50 -7.28 2.07
CA ASN A 483 17.87 -8.55 2.70
C ASN A 483 17.79 -8.50 4.24
N TYR A 484 17.11 -7.50 4.82
CA TYR A 484 17.02 -7.27 6.27
C TYR A 484 15.61 -6.88 6.71
N PHE A 485 14.64 -7.74 6.44
CA PHE A 485 13.28 -7.61 6.97
C PHE A 485 13.11 -8.50 8.18
N CYS A 486 12.67 -7.94 9.30
CA CYS A 486 12.50 -8.70 10.54
C CYS A 486 11.46 -9.82 10.39
N GLN A 487 10.49 -9.61 9.50
CA GLN A 487 9.43 -10.58 9.21
C GLN A 487 9.82 -11.68 8.22
N ASP A 488 10.97 -11.56 7.55
CA ASP A 488 11.47 -12.58 6.63
C ASP A 488 12.28 -13.64 7.39
N PRO A 489 11.79 -14.89 7.52
CA PRO A 489 12.53 -15.94 8.23
C PRO A 489 13.81 -16.38 7.51
N ASN A 490 14.04 -15.97 6.26
CA ASN A 490 15.16 -16.41 5.43
C ASN A 490 16.34 -15.43 5.41
N VAL A 491 16.37 -14.43 6.31
CA VAL A 491 17.52 -13.51 6.42
C VAL A 491 18.82 -14.28 6.66
N LEU A 492 19.79 -14.08 5.77
CA LEU A 492 21.07 -14.79 5.78
C LEU A 492 21.94 -14.38 6.98
N THR A 493 22.65 -15.33 7.58
CA THR A 493 23.56 -15.06 8.71
C THR A 493 24.70 -14.09 8.38
N SER A 494 25.12 -14.01 7.10
CA SER A 494 26.12 -13.06 6.61
C SER A 494 25.67 -11.60 6.67
N THR A 495 24.36 -11.38 6.73
CA THR A 495 23.73 -10.06 6.82
C THR A 495 23.74 -9.52 8.26
N LEU A 496 23.97 -10.41 9.24
CA LEU A 496 23.98 -10.09 10.67
C LEU A 496 25.37 -9.62 11.13
N LYS A 497 25.41 -8.64 12.04
CA LYS A 497 26.67 -8.20 12.66
C LYS A 497 27.24 -9.34 13.54
N GLY A 498 28.49 -9.72 13.27
CA GLY A 498 29.31 -10.57 14.14
C GLY A 498 28.82 -12.01 14.34
N SER A 499 28.00 -12.58 13.46
CA SER A 499 27.28 -13.86 13.69
C SER A 499 26.16 -13.76 14.75
N ASN A 500 25.35 -12.71 14.67
CA ASN A 500 24.19 -12.48 15.53
C ASN A 500 24.52 -12.29 17.04
N ILE A 501 25.57 -11.52 17.34
CA ILE A 501 25.99 -11.28 18.74
C ILE A 501 24.91 -10.55 19.59
N TYR A 502 23.99 -9.85 18.93
CA TYR A 502 22.88 -9.11 19.54
C TYR A 502 21.62 -9.97 19.76
N GLY A 503 21.63 -11.24 19.33
CA GLY A 503 20.55 -12.18 19.63
C GLY A 503 19.25 -11.89 18.88
N GLU A 504 19.37 -11.36 17.67
CA GLU A 504 18.26 -11.07 16.76
C GLU A 504 17.53 -12.34 16.33
N THR A 505 16.24 -12.19 16.05
CA THR A 505 15.36 -13.26 15.60
C THR A 505 14.48 -12.76 14.46
N PHE A 506 14.16 -13.64 13.51
CA PHE A 506 13.41 -13.31 12.31
C PHE A 506 12.20 -14.24 12.17
N GLY A 507 11.11 -13.71 11.63
CA GLY A 507 9.83 -14.41 11.50
C GLY A 507 8.66 -13.44 11.59
N ILE A 508 7.46 -13.92 11.25
CA ILE A 508 6.26 -13.08 11.13
C ILE A 508 5.93 -12.25 12.39
N ASP A 509 6.43 -12.67 13.55
CA ASP A 509 6.28 -12.05 14.86
C ASP A 509 7.53 -11.29 15.35
N SER A 510 8.44 -10.93 14.43
CA SER A 510 9.62 -10.12 14.69
C SER A 510 9.50 -8.71 14.14
N TRP A 511 9.97 -7.73 14.92
CA TRP A 511 9.99 -6.31 14.57
C TRP A 511 11.36 -5.67 14.84
N CYS A 512 11.60 -4.54 14.20
CA CYS A 512 12.83 -3.79 14.33
C CYS A 512 12.83 -2.88 15.56
N PHE A 513 13.94 -2.90 16.30
CA PHE A 513 14.19 -1.98 17.41
C PHE A 513 15.57 -1.33 17.29
N ASP A 514 15.58 -0.01 17.46
CA ASP A 514 16.82 0.75 17.60
C ASP A 514 17.51 0.38 18.92
N TYR A 515 18.85 0.32 18.89
CA TYR A 515 19.64 0.07 20.08
C TYR A 515 20.95 0.86 20.10
N ILE A 516 21.51 0.98 21.29
CA ILE A 516 22.83 1.52 21.57
C ILE A 516 23.69 0.41 22.17
N SER A 517 24.89 0.25 21.63
CA SER A 517 25.87 -0.75 22.08
C SER A 517 27.26 -0.12 22.23
N ASN A 518 28.23 -0.89 22.74
CA ASN A 518 29.63 -0.47 22.78
C ASN A 518 30.25 -0.27 21.39
N GLU A 519 29.68 -0.90 20.35
CA GLU A 519 30.12 -0.76 18.95
C GLU A 519 29.43 0.42 18.23
N GLY A 520 28.49 1.10 18.91
CA GLY A 520 27.74 2.22 18.37
C GLY A 520 26.24 1.99 18.32
N ASN A 521 25.55 2.94 17.69
CA ASN A 521 24.10 2.94 17.50
C ASN A 521 23.75 2.11 16.27
N SER A 522 22.68 1.33 16.37
CA SER A 522 22.16 0.55 15.24
C SER A 522 20.71 0.15 15.48
N ALA A 523 20.24 -0.83 14.73
CA ALA A 523 18.93 -1.44 14.87
C ALA A 523 19.04 -2.96 14.68
N GLY A 524 18.10 -3.71 15.26
CA GLY A 524 18.05 -5.17 15.16
C GLY A 524 16.64 -5.72 15.27
N CYS A 525 16.45 -6.95 14.80
CA CYS A 525 15.17 -7.63 14.74
C CYS A 525 14.94 -8.52 15.95
N TYR A 526 13.80 -8.36 16.62
CA TYR A 526 13.46 -9.15 17.81
C TYR A 526 12.02 -9.61 17.74
N GLN A 527 11.80 -10.88 18.10
CA GLN A 527 10.47 -11.47 18.26
C GLN A 527 9.78 -10.77 19.40
N ILE A 528 8.51 -10.41 19.22
CA ILE A 528 7.74 -9.75 20.27
C ILE A 528 6.60 -10.63 20.75
N LYS A 529 6.17 -10.37 21.98
CA LYS A 529 4.89 -10.85 22.48
C LYS A 529 4.34 -9.93 23.54
N CYS A 530 3.11 -10.20 23.92
CA CYS A 530 2.37 -9.42 24.89
C CYS A 530 2.21 -10.25 26.14
N VAL A 531 2.72 -9.74 27.25
CA VAL A 531 2.63 -10.40 28.56
C VAL A 531 1.87 -9.52 29.52
N ILE A 532 1.14 -10.08 30.47
CA ILE A 532 0.60 -9.27 31.57
C ILE A 532 1.71 -9.11 32.61
N ASN A 533 2.06 -7.87 32.92
CA ASN A 533 2.99 -7.56 34.00
C ASN A 533 2.35 -7.95 35.33
N ALA A 534 2.94 -8.91 36.03
CA ALA A 534 2.38 -9.46 37.27
C ALA A 534 2.24 -8.43 38.42
N ASN A 535 2.99 -7.33 38.37
CA ASN A 535 2.97 -6.31 39.43
C ASN A 535 1.97 -5.18 39.14
N THR A 536 1.82 -4.77 37.88
CA THR A 536 0.94 -3.66 37.50
C THR A 536 -0.40 -4.13 36.92
N ASN A 537 -0.52 -5.42 36.59
CA ASN A 537 -1.65 -5.99 35.86
C ASN A 537 -1.96 -5.27 34.53
N GLN A 538 -0.98 -4.54 34.00
CA GLN A 538 -1.03 -3.98 32.66
C GLN A 538 -0.42 -5.00 31.70
N THR A 539 -0.86 -4.99 30.45
CA THR A 539 -0.11 -5.64 29.36
C THR A 539 1.35 -5.12 29.42
N GLN A 540 2.32 -5.79 28.83
CA GLN A 540 3.70 -5.32 28.61
C GLN A 540 4.20 -5.89 27.28
N LEU A 541 4.83 -5.06 26.44
CA LEU A 541 5.58 -5.54 25.28
C LEU A 541 6.81 -6.29 25.79
N ALA A 542 7.04 -7.51 25.31
CA ALA A 542 8.23 -8.29 25.64
C ALA A 542 8.99 -8.66 24.38
N LEU A 543 10.32 -8.60 24.43
CA LEU A 543 11.24 -8.87 23.34
C LEU A 543 12.04 -10.15 23.62
N ASN A 544 12.20 -11.01 22.62
CA ASN A 544 13.07 -12.17 22.67
C ASN A 544 14.47 -11.81 22.17
N LEU A 545 15.47 -11.90 23.04
CA LEU A 545 16.87 -11.71 22.69
C LEU A 545 17.66 -12.96 23.03
N GLY A 546 18.16 -13.64 21.99
CA GLY A 546 18.95 -14.86 22.14
C GLY A 546 18.24 -15.97 22.91
N GLY A 547 16.92 -16.09 22.75
CA GLY A 547 16.08 -17.09 23.42
C GLY A 547 15.55 -16.68 24.80
N LYS A 548 15.82 -15.45 25.25
CA LYS A 548 15.39 -14.94 26.55
C LYS A 548 14.46 -13.74 26.40
N TRP A 549 13.36 -13.74 27.15
CA TRP A 549 12.35 -12.68 27.09
C TRP A 549 12.63 -11.54 28.09
N TYR A 550 12.49 -10.30 27.61
CA TYR A 550 12.66 -9.07 28.38
C TYR A 550 11.46 -8.16 28.19
N GLY A 551 10.88 -7.61 29.26
CA GLY A 551 9.74 -6.70 29.18
C GLY A 551 10.18 -5.25 28.98
N CYS A 552 9.67 -4.58 27.94
CA CYS A 552 9.79 -3.15 27.72
C CYS A 552 9.02 -2.35 28.79
N PRO A 553 9.49 -1.17 29.23
CA PRO A 553 8.70 -0.31 30.12
C PRO A 553 7.32 0.01 29.53
N SER A 554 6.27 0.06 30.36
CA SER A 554 4.90 0.29 29.89
C SER A 554 4.68 1.66 29.25
N GLU A 555 5.51 2.66 29.57
CA GLU A 555 5.47 4.02 29.01
C GLU A 555 6.50 4.18 27.87
N GLY A 556 7.00 3.08 27.31
CA GLY A 556 8.11 3.07 26.37
C GLY A 556 9.44 3.51 27.00
N GLY A 557 10.47 3.65 26.16
CA GLY A 557 11.80 4.11 26.53
C GLY A 557 12.84 2.99 26.71
N PRO A 558 13.97 3.28 27.39
CA PRO A 558 15.15 2.44 27.32
C PRO A 558 15.00 1.13 28.09
N LEU A 559 15.35 0.02 27.43
CA LEU A 559 15.48 -1.31 28.00
C LEU A 559 16.93 -1.76 27.95
N ASP A 560 17.59 -1.81 29.12
CA ASP A 560 18.96 -2.29 29.26
C ASP A 560 19.00 -3.82 29.38
N VAL A 561 19.66 -4.49 28.43
CA VAL A 561 19.82 -5.95 28.42
C VAL A 561 21.28 -6.33 28.22
N SER A 562 21.63 -7.57 28.57
CA SER A 562 22.96 -8.11 28.36
C SER A 562 22.87 -9.39 27.55
N THR A 563 23.51 -9.42 26.39
CA THR A 563 23.62 -10.65 25.58
C THR A 563 24.95 -11.36 25.92
N PRO A 564 25.01 -12.70 25.85
CA PRO A 564 26.24 -13.44 26.13
C PRO A 564 27.43 -13.02 25.26
N ASN A 565 27.16 -12.56 24.03
CA ASN A 565 28.19 -12.32 23.01
C ASN A 565 28.49 -10.84 22.74
N ALA A 566 27.53 -9.91 22.92
CA ALA A 566 27.72 -8.48 22.66
C ALA A 566 27.86 -7.62 23.93
N GLY A 567 27.68 -8.21 25.12
CA GLY A 567 27.68 -7.46 26.37
C GLY A 567 26.39 -6.64 26.55
N LYS A 568 26.51 -5.43 27.10
CA LYS A 568 25.35 -4.57 27.39
C LYS A 568 24.85 -3.85 26.15
N ILE A 569 23.56 -3.94 25.89
CA ILE A 569 22.86 -3.13 24.88
C ILE A 569 21.67 -2.43 25.53
N ARG A 570 21.36 -1.23 25.04
CA ARG A 570 20.19 -0.44 25.42
C ARG A 570 19.26 -0.34 24.23
N ILE A 571 18.10 -0.99 24.31
CA ILE A 571 17.08 -0.99 23.28
C ILE A 571 16.11 0.16 23.53
N ASP A 572 15.69 0.84 22.47
CA ASP A 572 14.64 1.85 22.55
C ASP A 572 13.27 1.21 22.29
N CYS A 573 12.51 1.00 23.37
CA CYS A 573 11.17 0.44 23.27
C CYS A 573 10.17 1.53 22.89
N PRO A 574 9.30 1.29 21.89
CA PRO A 574 8.17 2.17 21.62
C PRO A 574 7.20 2.17 22.81
N MET A 575 6.40 3.23 22.90
CA MET A 575 5.21 3.26 23.74
C MET A 575 4.17 2.27 23.24
#